data_AF-A0A372R511-F1
#
_entry.id   AF-A0A372R511-F1
#
_cell.length_a   1.000
_cell.length_b   1.000
_cell.length_c   1.000
_cell.angle_alpha   90.00
_cell.angle_beta   90.00
_cell.angle_gamma   90.00
#
_symmetry.space_group_name_H-M   'P 1'
#
loop_
_entity.id
_entity.type
_entity.pdbx_description
1 polymer ?
#
loop_
_entity_poly.entity_id
_entity_poly.type
_entity_poly.pdbx_seq_one_letter_code
_entity_poly.pdbx_strand_id
1 'polypeptide(L)' 'MALDITSGLNFLHSKEIIHRDLHSKNILVNNGRLLIADFGLSKKLAEVTTNSIGNKKGITQYIDPQCFKNRKYKKD' A
#
# COMPACT_ATOMS: atom_id res chain seq x y z
N MET A 1 -4.03 -2.07 -18.23
CA MET A 1 -3.99 -1.08 -17.13
C MET A 1 -3.88 -1.75 -15.76
N ALA A 2 -4.86 -2.55 -15.30
CA ALA A 2 -4.77 -3.21 -13.99
C ALA A 2 -3.53 -4.12 -13.83
N LEU A 3 -3.11 -4.80 -14.91
CA LEU A 3 -1.97 -5.73 -14.90
C LEU A 3 -0.66 -5.11 -14.42
N ASP A 4 -0.35 -3.87 -14.84
CA ASP A 4 0.89 -3.18 -14.45
C ASP A 4 0.90 -2.92 -12.93
N ILE A 5 -0.23 -2.44 -12.40
CA ILE A 5 -0.39 -2.14 -10.97
C ILE A 5 -0.33 -3.44 -10.15
N THR A 6 -1.04 -4.48 -10.57
CA THR A 6 -1.03 -5.76 -9.84
C THR A 6 0.33 -6.43 -9.89
N SER A 7 1.07 -6.30 -11.00
CA SER A 7 2.44 -6.84 -11.11
C SER A 7 3.41 -6.09 -10.21
N GLY A 8 3.31 -4.76 -10.16
CA GLY A 8 4.10 -3.92 -9.26
C GLY A 8 3.80 -4.25 -7.79
N LEU A 9 2.53 -4.37 -7.41
CA LEU A 9 2.14 -4.77 -6.06
C LEU A 9 2.65 -6.16 -5.68
N ASN A 10 2.50 -7.14 -6.57
CA ASN A 10 3.00 -8.49 -6.33
C ASN A 10 4.52 -8.49 -6.09
N PHE A 11 5.26 -7.66 -6.84
CA PHE A 11 6.70 -7.47 -6.60
C PHE A 11 6.97 -6.87 -5.22
N LEU A 12 6.26 -5.82 -4.80
CA LEU A 12 6.44 -5.22 -3.47
C LEU A 12 6.15 -6.22 -2.35
N HIS A 13 5.06 -6.99 -2.48
CA HIS A 13 4.68 -7.98 -1.48
C HIS A 13 5.67 -9.14 -1.43
N SER A 14 6.28 -9.52 -2.56
CA SER A 14 7.39 -10.50 -2.60
C SER A 14 8.64 -10.04 -1.84
N LYS A 15 8.75 -8.72 -1.58
CA LYS A 15 9.82 -8.09 -0.79
C LYS A 15 9.35 -7.71 0.62
N GLU A 16 8.17 -8.17 1.04
CA GLU A 16 7.55 -7.85 2.31
C GLU A 16 7.36 -6.33 2.54
N ILE A 17 7.13 -5.57 1.46
CA ILE A 17 6.91 -4.13 1.50
C ILE A 17 5.42 -3.85 1.32
N ILE A 18 4.85 -3.14 2.28
CA ILE A 18 3.47 -2.63 2.23
C ILE A 18 3.51 -1.16 1.84
N HIS A 19 2.83 -0.76 0.76
CA HIS A 19 2.83 0.64 0.28
C HIS A 19 2.07 1.61 1.19
N ARG A 20 0.91 1.19 1.70
CA ARG A 20 0.05 1.92 2.65
C ARG A 20 -0.56 3.24 2.19
N ASP A 21 -0.39 3.62 0.92
CA ASP A 21 -1.01 4.81 0.34
C ASP A 21 -1.24 4.65 -1.17
N LEU A 22 -1.71 3.47 -1.57
CA LEU A 22 -1.97 3.19 -2.97
C LEU A 22 -3.31 3.80 -3.39
N HIS A 23 -3.26 4.75 -4.32
CA HIS A 23 -4.43 5.37 -4.95
C HIS A 23 -4.04 5.94 -6.31
N SER A 24 -5.02 6.39 -7.11
CA SER A 24 -4.79 6.88 -8.48
C SER A 24 -3.76 8.02 -8.57
N LYS A 25 -3.69 8.93 -7.58
CA LYS A 25 -2.67 10.01 -7.58
C LYS A 25 -1.23 9.53 -7.37
N ASN A 26 -1.03 8.30 -6.90
CA ASN A 26 0.28 7.66 -6.68
C ASN A 26 0.59 6.64 -7.80
N ILE A 27 -0.13 6.73 -8.92
CA ILE A 27 0.16 5.97 -10.14
C ILE A 27 0.65 6.95 -11.19
N LEU A 28 1.89 6.76 -11.64
CA LEU A 28 2.48 7.51 -12.73
C LEU A 28 2.27 6.78 -14.06
N VAL A 29 2.23 7.54 -15.15
CA VAL A 29 2.15 7.01 -16.52
C VAL A 29 3.43 7.34 -17.23
N ASN A 30 4.11 6.31 -17.76
CA ASN A 30 5.31 6.48 -18.58
C ASN A 30 5.17 5.62 -19.84
N ASN A 31 5.07 6.24 -21.01
CA ASN A 31 4.95 5.56 -22.31
C ASN A 31 3.86 4.47 -22.32
N GLY A 32 2.68 4.79 -21.78
CA GLY A 32 1.54 3.86 -21.69
C GLY A 32 1.64 2.79 -20.61
N ARG A 33 2.73 2.73 -19.83
CA ARG A 33 2.88 1.85 -18.67
C ARG A 33 2.51 2.56 -17.38
N LEU A 34 1.82 1.86 -16.49
CA LEU A 34 1.51 2.38 -15.15
C LEU A 34 2.61 2.00 -14.16
N LEU A 35 3.03 2.95 -13.32
CA LEU A 35 4.09 2.78 -12.34
C LEU A 35 3.58 3.20 -10.95
N ILE A 36 3.82 2.38 -9.94
CA ILE A 36 3.51 2.71 -8.54
C ILE A 36 4.57 3.67 -8.01
N ALA A 37 4.15 4.77 -7.37
CA ALA A 37 5.02 5.82 -6.86
C ALA A 37 4.63 6.27 -5.44
N ASP A 38 5.46 7.12 -4.85
CA ASP A 38 5.32 7.67 -3.48
C ASP A 38 5.36 6.61 -2.36
N PHE A 39 6.58 6.18 -2.05
CA PHE A 39 6.85 5.21 -1.00
C PHE A 39 7.04 5.86 0.38
N GLY A 40 6.70 7.14 0.57
CA GLY A 40 6.95 7.86 1.83
C GLY A 40 6.23 7.27 3.06
N LEU A 41 5.15 6.51 2.83
CA LEU A 41 4.39 5.81 3.86
C LEU A 41 4.62 4.29 3.90
N SER A 42 5.45 3.79 2.97
CA SER A 42 5.75 2.37 2.84
C SER A 42 6.47 1.82 4.06
N LYS A 43 6.30 0.53 4.31
CA LYS A 43 6.89 -0.13 5.48
C LYS A 43 7.21 -1.59 5.20
N LYS A 44 8.33 -2.08 5.74
CA LYS A 44 8.60 -3.53 5.75
C LYS A 44 7.70 -4.21 6.76
N LEU A 45 7.20 -5.40 6.41
CA LEU A 45 6.31 -6.18 7.27
C LEU A 45 6.93 -6.42 8.66
N ALA A 46 8.24 -6.69 8.73
CA ALA A 46 8.97 -6.88 9.98
C ALA A 46 8.93 -5.67 10.94
N GLU A 47 8.75 -4.45 10.42
CA GLU A 47 8.69 -3.24 11.23
C GLU A 47 7.27 -2.95 11.75
N VAL A 48 6.25 -3.66 11.25
CA VAL A 48 4.85 -3.46 11.60
C VAL A 48 4.58 -4.03 12.99
N THR A 49 4.73 -3.19 14.02
CA THR A 49 4.28 -3.53 15.37
C THR A 49 2.76 -3.35 15.51
N THR A 50 2.12 -4.31 16.17
CA THR A 50 0.65 -4.41 16.34
C THR A 50 0.01 -3.24 17.09
N ASN A 51 0.82 -2.41 17.76
CA ASN A 51 0.37 -1.27 18.57
C ASN A 51 0.67 0.10 17.96
N SER A 52 1.20 0.21 16.73
CA SER A 52 1.53 1.51 16.18
C SER A 52 0.28 2.31 15.78
N ILE A 53 0.13 3.51 16.34
CA ILE A 53 -0.87 4.54 15.96
C ILE A 53 -0.83 4.81 14.43
N GLY A 54 0.30 4.50 13.78
CA GLY A 54 0.51 4.63 12.35
C GLY A 54 -0.28 3.67 11.46
N ASN A 55 -1.04 2.70 11.97
CA ASN A 55 -1.79 1.77 11.10
C ASN A 55 -2.95 2.42 10.32
N LYS A 56 -3.32 3.68 10.57
CA LYS A 56 -4.26 4.44 9.73
C LYS A 56 -3.51 5.55 8.97
N LYS A 57 -2.89 5.19 7.85
CA LYS A 57 -2.26 6.14 6.93
C LYS A 57 -2.79 5.92 5.53
N GLY A 58 -2.75 7.00 4.73
CA GLY A 58 -3.25 7.09 3.38
C GLY A 58 -4.66 7.68 3.27
N ILE A 59 -5.21 7.70 2.06
CA ILE A 59 -6.53 8.29 1.78
C ILE A 59 -7.65 7.37 2.30
N THR A 60 -8.51 7.88 3.20
CA THR A 60 -9.60 7.12 3.85
C THR A 60 -10.47 6.30 2.90
N GLN A 61 -10.79 6.82 1.72
CA GLN A 61 -11.62 6.15 0.71
C GLN A 61 -10.95 4.93 0.06
N TYR A 62 -9.62 4.82 0.15
CA TYR A 62 -8.81 3.73 -0.39
C TYR A 62 -8.33 2.75 0.70
N ILE A 63 -8.61 3.04 1.97
CA ILE A 63 -8.23 2.18 3.09
C ILE A 63 -9.27 1.08 3.28
N ASP A 64 -8.81 -0.16 3.43
CA ASP A 64 -9.66 -1.30 3.76
C ASP A 64 -10.49 -1.00 5.03
N PRO A 65 -11.83 -1.11 5.00
CA PRO A 65 -12.70 -0.81 6.13
C PRO A 65 -12.35 -1.62 7.40
N GLN A 66 -11.76 -2.81 7.26
CA GLN A 66 -11.30 -3.62 8.39
C GLN A 66 -10.22 -2.93 9.23
N CYS A 67 -9.42 -2.02 8.63
CA CYS A 67 -8.44 -1.21 9.34
C CYS A 67 -9.08 -0.26 10.38
N PHE A 68 -10.35 0.09 10.21
CA PHE A 68 -11.09 0.92 11.18
C PHE A 68 -11.74 0.07 12.28
N LYS A 69 -12.04 -1.21 12.00
CA LYS A 69 -12.67 -2.14 12.93
C LYS A 69 -11.66 -2.82 13.85
N ASN A 70 -10.50 -3.22 13.33
CA ASN A 70 -9.50 -3.98 14.07
C ASN A 70 -8.11 -3.35 13.87
N ARG A 71 -7.52 -2.84 14.97
CA ARG A 71 -6.16 -2.27 14.94
C ARG A 71 -5.06 -3.30 14.63
N LYS A 72 -5.36 -4.59 14.83
CA LYS A 72 -4.48 -5.74 14.53
C LYS A 72 -4.77 -6.37 13.17
N TYR A 73 -5.62 -5.75 12.33
CA TYR A 73 -5.85 -6.25 10.97
C TYR A 73 -4.53 -6.32 10.23
N LYS A 74 -4.17 -7.53 9.78
CA LYS A 74 -3.00 -7.75 8.95
C LYS A 74 -3.33 -7.20 7.57
N LYS A 75 -2.50 -6.27 7.12
CA LYS A 75 -2.58 -5.74 5.76
C LYS A 75 -1.73 -6.63 4.87
N ASP A 76 -2.20 -6.78 3.65
CA ASP A 76 -1.48 -7.43 2.57
C ASP A 76 -0.37 -6.54 2.03
#